data_AF-A0A7S2HSC6-F1
#
_entry.id   AF-A0A7S2HSC6-F1
#
_cell.length_a   1.000
_cell.length_b   1.000
_cell.length_c   1.000
_cell.angle_alpha   90.00
_cell.angle_beta   90.00
_cell.angle_gamma   90.00
#
_symmetry.space_group_name_H-M   'P 1'
#
loop_
_entity.id
_entity.type
_entity.pdbx_description
1 polymer ?
#
loop_
_entity_poly.entity_id
_entity_poly.type
_entity_poly.pdbx_seq_one_letter_code
_entity_poly.pdbx_strand_id
1 'polypeptide(L)'
;IGLREKMMSGENAKRRRRKKRDKDPSSGAPANEESLSYSRDCIECDAEHCNQSAPEKRCARCHTVYYCSAQCQKSHWKVHKPYCIDFNVMREKLAGIIKEEEEELDN
;
A
#
# COMPACT_ATOMS: atom_id res chain seq x y z
N ILE A 1 8.44 -64.90 3.30
CA ILE A 1 9.32 -64.77 2.12
C ILE A 1 8.63 -63.82 1.16
N GLY A 2 9.24 -62.68 0.84
CA GLY A 2 8.65 -61.72 -0.11
C GLY A 2 8.88 -60.27 0.28
N LEU A 3 10.13 -59.84 0.27
CA LEU A 3 10.56 -58.44 0.25
C LEU A 3 9.94 -57.70 -0.94
N ARG A 4 9.46 -56.47 -0.72
CA ARG A 4 9.86 -55.34 -1.58
C ARG A 4 9.59 -53.97 -0.95
N GLU A 5 10.67 -53.35 -0.50
CA GLU A 5 10.83 -51.90 -0.31
C GLU A 5 10.48 -51.10 -1.57
N LYS A 6 9.93 -49.89 -1.40
CA LYS A 6 10.30 -48.63 -2.08
C LYS A 6 9.78 -47.46 -1.21
N MET A 7 10.63 -46.72 -0.51
CA MET A 7 11.46 -45.59 -0.97
C MET A 7 10.66 -44.29 -1.21
N MET A 8 10.90 -43.35 -0.28
CA MET A 8 10.87 -41.88 -0.30
C MET A 8 10.41 -41.11 -1.55
N SER A 9 9.59 -40.07 -1.34
CA SER A 9 9.71 -38.68 -1.85
C SER A 9 8.38 -37.96 -1.54
N GLY A 10 8.29 -36.89 -0.75
CA GLY A 10 9.04 -35.64 -0.86
C GLY A 10 8.20 -34.59 -1.59
N GLU A 11 7.06 -34.17 -1.03
CA GLU A 11 6.13 -33.25 -1.70
C GLU A 11 6.25 -31.80 -1.18
N ASN A 12 7.35 -31.20 -1.63
CA ASN A 12 7.41 -29.90 -2.29
C ASN A 12 6.43 -28.81 -1.82
N ALA A 13 6.89 -28.03 -0.83
CA ALA A 13 6.35 -26.73 -0.49
C ALA A 13 6.37 -25.79 -1.71
N LYS A 14 5.24 -25.68 -2.41
CA LYS A 14 5.04 -24.68 -3.48
C LYS A 14 4.93 -23.29 -2.86
N ARG A 15 6.07 -22.73 -2.43
CA ARG A 15 6.22 -21.28 -2.24
C ARG A 15 5.94 -20.62 -3.58
N ARG A 16 4.74 -20.04 -3.72
CA ARG A 16 4.40 -19.16 -4.83
C ARG A 16 5.42 -18.02 -4.81
N ARG A 17 6.37 -18.03 -5.74
CA ARG A 17 7.29 -16.90 -5.96
C ARG A 17 6.42 -15.69 -6.26
N ARG A 18 6.43 -14.69 -5.37
CA ARG A 18 5.85 -13.37 -5.68
C ARG A 18 6.62 -12.88 -6.90
N LYS A 19 5.94 -12.78 -8.04
CA LYS A 19 6.49 -12.16 -9.26
C LYS A 19 6.99 -10.78 -8.84
N LYS A 20 8.30 -10.53 -9.04
CA LYS A 20 8.92 -9.23 -8.79
C LYS A 20 8.06 -8.24 -9.58
N ARG A 21 7.39 -7.33 -8.87
CA ARG A 21 6.61 -6.29 -9.51
C ARG A 21 7.66 -5.37 -10.10
N ASP A 22 7.91 -5.50 -11.41
CA ASP A 22 8.65 -4.50 -12.14
C ASP A 22 7.97 -3.16 -11.85
N LYS A 23 8.76 -2.18 -11.41
CA LYS A 23 8.29 -0.90 -10.91
C LYS A 23 7.72 -0.15 -12.11
N ASP A 24 6.42 -0.34 -12.36
CA ASP A 24 5.68 0.31 -13.44
C ASP A 24 5.96 1.83 -13.41
N PRO A 25 6.51 2.42 -14.49
CA PRO A 25 6.66 3.86 -14.63
C PRO A 25 5.31 4.47 -15.00
N SER A 26 4.35 4.37 -14.08
CA SER A 26 3.02 4.98 -14.21
C SER A 26 3.10 6.47 -13.88
N SER A 27 3.72 7.25 -14.76
CA SER A 27 3.55 8.70 -14.85
C SER A 27 3.84 9.15 -16.27
N GLY A 28 2.97 8.78 -17.20
CA GLY A 28 2.90 9.37 -18.53
C GLY A 28 2.28 10.77 -18.45
N ALA A 29 3.07 11.75 -18.01
CA ALA A 29 2.72 13.17 -18.14
C ALA A 29 3.06 13.67 -19.56
N PRO A 30 2.24 14.55 -20.17
CA PRO A 30 2.57 15.18 -21.45
C PRO A 30 3.81 16.08 -21.31
N ALA A 31 4.62 16.12 -22.37
CA ALA A 31 6.00 16.60 -22.37
C ALA A 31 6.20 18.13 -22.31
N ASN A 32 5.26 18.91 -21.75
CA ASN A 32 5.39 20.36 -21.64
C ASN A 32 4.51 21.00 -20.55
N GLU A 33 4.75 20.65 -19.30
CA GLU A 33 4.42 21.54 -18.17
C GLU A 33 5.55 21.41 -17.17
N GLU A 34 5.98 22.51 -16.55
CA GLU A 34 7.12 22.59 -15.65
C GLU A 34 6.89 21.64 -14.45
N SER A 35 7.32 20.39 -14.65
CA SER A 35 7.08 19.27 -13.78
C SER A 35 7.95 19.43 -12.55
N LEU A 36 7.43 20.13 -11.55
CA LEU A 36 7.89 20.04 -10.17
C LEU A 36 7.60 18.61 -9.68
N SER A 37 8.46 17.68 -10.12
CA SER A 37 8.49 16.30 -9.69
C SER A 37 8.92 16.30 -8.22
N TYR A 38 7.97 16.49 -7.31
CA TYR A 38 8.24 16.33 -5.89
C TYR A 38 8.75 14.91 -5.66
N SER A 39 10.04 14.81 -5.36
CA SER A 39 10.67 13.53 -5.08
C SER A 39 9.99 12.91 -3.87
N ARG A 40 9.82 11.59 -3.89
CA ARG A 40 9.33 10.81 -2.73
C ARG A 40 10.20 10.98 -1.48
N ASP A 41 11.39 11.57 -1.63
CA ASP A 41 12.30 11.91 -0.55
C ASP A 41 11.69 12.94 0.42
N CYS A 42 10.62 13.66 0.03
CA CYS A 42 9.90 14.55 0.93
C CYS A 42 8.89 13.82 1.85
N ILE A 43 8.64 12.53 1.65
CA ILE A 43 7.72 11.74 2.48
C ILE A 43 8.54 11.12 3.62
N GLU A 44 8.06 11.25 4.85
CA GLU A 44 8.69 10.70 6.05
C GLU A 44 7.90 9.49 6.60
N CYS A 45 8.57 8.67 7.41
CA CYS A 45 7.94 7.55 8.09
C CYS A 45 7.07 8.03 9.25
N ASP A 46 5.79 7.63 9.28
CA ASP A 46 4.85 8.00 10.34
C ASP A 46 5.08 7.27 11.68
N ALA A 47 6.09 6.41 11.77
CA ALA A 47 6.35 5.71 13.02
C ALA A 47 7.12 6.58 14.02
N GLU A 48 6.68 6.54 15.28
CA GLU A 48 7.37 7.18 16.38
C GLU A 48 8.86 6.78 16.40
N HIS A 49 9.73 7.77 16.55
CA HIS A 49 11.19 7.60 16.60
C HIS A 49 11.83 7.06 15.30
N CYS A 50 11.16 7.18 14.15
CA CYS A 50 11.72 6.82 12.85
C CYS A 50 11.99 8.07 11.99
N ASN A 51 13.25 8.48 11.87
CA ASN A 51 13.65 9.67 11.09
C ASN A 51 14.08 9.32 9.66
N GLN A 52 13.39 8.36 9.04
CA GLN A 52 13.71 7.89 7.69
C GLN A 52 12.72 8.51 6.69
N SER A 53 13.25 9.02 5.59
CA SER A 53 12.48 9.51 4.45
C SER A 53 12.29 8.42 3.39
N ALA A 54 11.49 8.73 2.37
CA ALA A 54 11.15 7.85 1.26
C ALA A 54 10.62 6.45 1.68
N PRO A 55 9.62 6.37 2.60
CA PRO A 55 9.03 5.09 2.98
C PRO A 55 8.38 4.38 1.78
N GLU A 56 8.76 3.13 1.55
CA GLU A 56 8.25 2.34 0.42
C GLU A 56 6.87 1.71 0.67
N LYS A 57 6.42 1.68 1.94
CA LYS A 57 5.17 1.03 2.33
C LYS A 57 4.20 2.07 2.86
N ARG A 58 2.92 1.78 2.71
CA ARG A 58 1.82 2.52 3.33
C ARG A 58 0.85 1.55 3.99
N CYS A 59 0.04 2.05 4.91
CA CYS A 59 -1.02 1.24 5.50
C CYS A 59 -1.96 0.72 4.39
N ALA A 60 -2.10 -0.60 4.27
CA ALA A 60 -2.89 -1.22 3.20
C ALA A 60 -4.40 -0.98 3.31
N ARG A 61 -4.89 -0.47 4.45
CA ARG A 61 -6.31 -0.22 4.68
C ARG A 61 -6.71 1.22 4.30
N CYS A 62 -5.99 2.20 4.84
CA CYS A 62 -6.33 3.61 4.64
C CYS A 62 -5.53 4.29 3.53
N HIS A 63 -4.34 3.76 3.20
CA HIS A 63 -3.38 4.37 2.26
C HIS A 63 -2.90 5.79 2.62
N THR A 64 -3.22 6.33 3.81
CA THR A 64 -2.89 7.70 4.22
C THR A 64 -1.59 7.88 4.97
N VAL A 65 -1.06 6.81 5.58
CA VAL A 65 0.18 6.84 6.38
C VAL A 65 1.21 5.88 5.79
N TYR A 66 2.49 6.24 5.92
CA TYR A 66 3.64 5.61 5.32
C TYR A 66 4.62 5.07 6.35
N TYR A 67 5.26 3.95 6.01
CA TYR A 67 6.20 3.24 6.88
C TYR A 67 7.37 2.67 6.08
N CYS A 68 8.57 2.73 6.64
CA CYS A 68 9.73 2.05 6.06
C CYS A 68 9.57 0.52 6.14
N SER A 69 8.98 0.02 7.23
CA SER A 69 8.89 -1.41 7.53
C SER A 69 7.59 -1.81 8.22
N ALA A 70 7.32 -3.11 8.25
CA ALA A 70 6.22 -3.66 9.03
C ALA A 70 6.42 -3.47 10.55
N GLN A 71 7.66 -3.27 11.00
CA GLN A 71 7.95 -2.98 12.41
C GLN A 71 7.50 -1.57 12.79
N CYS A 72 7.82 -0.58 11.94
CA CYS A 72 7.35 0.80 12.06
C CYS A 72 5.80 0.89 12.07
N GLN A 73 5.15 0.13 11.18
CA GLN A 73 3.69 0.05 11.20
C GLN A 73 3.14 -0.54 12.51
N LYS A 74 3.76 -1.61 13.02
CA LYS A 74 3.33 -2.28 14.26
C LYS A 74 3.54 -1.41 15.50
N SER A 75 4.65 -0.68 15.58
CA SER A 75 4.91 0.23 16.70
C SER A 75 3.90 1.39 16.72
N HIS A 76 3.66 2.00 15.55
CA HIS A 76 2.70 3.10 15.41
C HIS A 76 1.22 2.66 15.51
N TRP A 77 0.93 1.37 15.39
CA TRP A 77 -0.45 0.88 15.27
C TRP A 77 -1.38 1.33 16.40
N LYS A 78 -0.88 1.43 17.64
CA LYS A 78 -1.71 1.87 18.78
C LYS A 78 -2.26 3.29 18.59
N VAL A 79 -1.47 4.18 18.00
CA VAL A 79 -1.84 5.58 17.71
C VAL A 79 -2.59 5.69 16.38
N HIS A 80 -2.20 4.91 15.37
CA HIS A 80 -2.84 4.94 14.06
C HIS A 80 -4.25 4.32 14.04
N LYS A 81 -4.47 3.21 14.77
CA LYS A 81 -5.69 2.39 14.69
C LYS A 81 -7.00 3.18 14.87
N PRO A 82 -7.15 4.08 15.87
CA PRO A 82 -8.39 4.81 16.09
C PRO A 82 -8.84 5.66 14.89
N TYR A 83 -7.89 6.11 14.07
CA TYR A 83 -8.14 7.00 12.92
C TYR A 83 -7.95 6.29 11.57
N CYS A 84 -7.73 4.98 11.57
CA CYS A 84 -7.54 4.19 10.36
C CYS A 84 -8.88 3.89 9.68
N ILE A 85 -9.27 4.77 8.76
CA ILE A 85 -10.49 4.63 7.95
C ILE A 85 -10.16 3.88 6.65
N ASP A 86 -11.02 2.95 6.25
CA ASP A 86 -10.85 2.23 4.98
C ASP A 86 -10.91 3.21 3.79
N PHE A 87 -9.95 3.09 2.88
CA PHE A 87 -9.83 3.97 1.73
C PHE A 87 -11.08 3.93 0.82
N ASN A 88 -11.74 2.77 0.70
CA ASN A 88 -12.95 2.66 -0.11
C ASN A 88 -14.11 3.42 0.53
N VAL A 89 -14.23 3.36 1.87
CA VAL A 89 -15.25 4.13 2.60
C VAL A 89 -15.02 5.63 2.42
N MET A 90 -13.78 6.10 2.50
CA MET A 90 -13.47 7.51 2.27
C MET A 90 -13.82 7.94 0.84
N ARG A 91 -13.48 7.12 -0.16
CA ARG A 91 -13.80 7.38 -1.57
C ARG A 91 -15.29 7.47 -1.82
N GLU A 92 -16.08 6.53 -1.29
CA GLU A 92 -17.54 6.52 -1.45
C GLU A 92 -18.17 7.77 -0.84
N LYS A 93 -17.71 8.20 0.34
CA LYS A 93 -18.18 9.44 0.97
C LYS A 93 -17.89 10.67 0.12
N LEU A 94 -16.67 10.80 -0.40
CA LEU A 94 -16.30 11.93 -1.27
C LEU A 94 -17.13 11.94 -2.55
N ALA A 95 -17.40 10.76 -3.13
CA ALA A 95 -18.26 10.66 -4.31
C ALA A 95 -19.73 11.02 -4.02
N GLY A 96 -20.20 10.87 -2.78
CA GLY A 96 -21.52 11.35 -2.35
C GLY A 96 -21.60 12.87 -2.34
N ILE A 97 -20.60 13.54 -1.73
CA ILE A 97 -20.55 15.00 -1.61
C ILE A 97 -20.60 15.68 -2.98
N ILE A 98 -19.83 15.19 -3.95
CA ILE A 98 -19.79 15.76 -5.32
C ILE A 98 -21.17 15.70 -5.99
N LYS A 99 -21.92 14.60 -5.76
CA LYS A 99 -23.25 14.44 -6.34
C LYS A 99 -24.28 15.38 -5.71
N GLU A 100 -24.21 15.57 -4.40
CA GLU A 100 -25.09 16.48 -3.67
C GLU A 100 -24.87 17.94 -4.12
N GLU A 101 -23.61 18.36 -4.34
CA GLU A 101 -23.30 19.70 -4.87
C GLU A 101 -23.76 19.90 -6.33
N GLU A 102 -23.67 18.88 -7.18
CA GLU A 102 -24.15 18.96 -8.58
C GLU A 102 -25.69 19.06 -8.65
N GLU A 103 -26.42 18.30 -7.81
CA GLU A 103 -27.90 18.32 -7.78
C GLU A 103 -28.48 19.64 -7.24
N GLU A 104 -27.75 20.34 -6.35
CA GLU A 104 -28.11 21.68 -5.88
C GLU A 104 -27.81 22.81 -6.89
N LEU A 105 -26.92 22.60 -7.87
CA LEU A 105 -26.64 23.58 -8.93
C LEU A 105 -27.61 23.48 -10.12
N ASP A 106 -28.24 22.31 -10.30
CA ASP A 106 -29.22 22.06 -11.36
C ASP A 106 -30.68 22.41 -10.94
N ASN A 107 -30.90 22.77 -9.66
CA ASN A 107 -32.20 23.21 -9.10
C ASN A 107 -32.32 24.73 -8.95
#